data_AF-A0AAE1SBC7-F1
#
_entry.id   AF-A0AAE1SBC7-F1
#
_cell.length_a   1.000
_cell.length_b   1.000
_cell.length_c   1.000
_cell.angle_alpha   90.00
_cell.angle_beta   90.00
_cell.angle_gamma   90.00
#
_symmetry.space_group_name_H-M   'P 1'
#
loop_
_entity.id
_entity.type
_entity.pdbx_description
1 polymer ?
#
loop_
_entity_poly.entity_id
_entity_poly.type
_entity_poly.pdbx_seq_one_letter_code
_entity_poly.pdbx_strand_id
1 'polypeptide(L)'
;MKKVLRRSNDSSRNSTNSAFTVRTAKYVECQRNHAASVGGYAVDGCREYMPATGTLNCATCGCHRNFHRREVETDVNSDCTSASSTTT
;
A
#
# COMPACT_ATOMS: atom_id res chain seq x y z
N MET A 1 30.29 6.46 22.34
CA MET A 1 29.51 7.45 21.58
C MET A 1 28.63 6.72 20.58
N LYS A 2 27.36 6.45 20.92
CA LYS A 2 26.41 5.76 20.04
C LYS A 2 25.63 6.79 19.23
N LYS A 3 25.96 6.96 17.95
CA LYS A 3 25.16 7.81 17.04
C LYS A 3 23.89 7.05 16.70
N VAL A 4 22.78 7.43 17.33
CA VAL A 4 21.45 6.94 16.98
C VAL A 4 21.00 7.72 15.74
N LEU A 5 21.05 7.08 14.56
CA LEU A 5 20.54 7.66 13.32
C LEU A 5 19.01 7.72 13.42
N ARG A 6 18.45 8.92 13.59
CA ARG A 6 17.00 9.14 13.59
C ARG A 6 16.46 8.82 12.20
N ARG A 7 15.51 7.88 12.14
CA ARG A 7 14.77 7.50 10.92
C ARG A 7 13.99 8.73 10.46
N SER A 8 14.38 9.31 9.32
CA SER A 8 13.64 10.40 8.68
C SER A 8 12.24 9.90 8.35
N ASN A 9 11.22 10.51 8.96
CA ASN A 9 9.84 10.34 8.53
C ASN A 9 9.74 11.06 7.18
N ASP A 10 9.72 10.30 6.08
CA ASP A 10 9.53 10.82 4.72
C ASP A 10 8.10 11.34 4.58
N SER A 11 7.84 12.47 5.23
CA SER A 11 6.72 13.33 4.91
C SER A 11 7.16 14.13 3.69
N SER A 12 7.18 13.48 2.53
CA SER A 12 7.37 14.11 1.24
C SER A 12 6.22 15.11 1.03
N ARG A 13 6.50 16.36 1.43
CA ARG A 13 5.69 17.55 1.16
C ARG A 13 5.99 17.91 -0.29
N ASN A 14 5.30 17.28 -1.24
CA ASN A 14 5.48 17.62 -2.64
C ASN A 14 4.77 18.96 -2.91
N SER A 15 5.54 20.05 -2.85
CA SER A 15 5.13 21.37 -3.27
C SER A 15 5.14 21.42 -4.80
N THR A 16 4.23 22.22 -5.37
CA THR A 16 4.19 22.69 -6.77
C THR A 16 3.94 21.64 -7.87
N ASN A 17 2.69 21.21 -8.03
CA ASN A 17 1.85 21.32 -9.24
C ASN A 17 0.51 20.65 -8.89
N SER A 18 -0.62 21.29 -9.16
CA SER A 18 -1.96 20.86 -8.71
C SER A 18 -2.51 19.67 -9.51
N ALA A 19 -1.76 18.58 -9.56
CA ALA A 19 -2.26 17.26 -9.91
C ALA A 19 -2.64 16.55 -8.58
N PHE A 20 -3.92 16.21 -8.43
CA PHE A 20 -4.38 15.44 -7.29
C PHE A 20 -3.85 14.00 -7.42
N THR A 21 -2.69 13.73 -6.84
CA THR A 21 -2.18 12.35 -6.74
C THR A 21 -2.98 11.60 -5.68
N VAL A 22 -3.96 10.80 -6.12
CA VAL A 22 -4.70 9.92 -5.21
C VAL A 22 -3.81 8.71 -4.96
N ARG A 23 -3.40 8.51 -3.70
CA ARG A 23 -2.63 7.33 -3.29
C ARG A 23 -3.59 6.29 -2.72
N THR A 24 -3.92 5.27 -3.48
CA THR A 24 -4.72 4.14 -2.99
C THR A 24 -3.80 3.04 -2.48
N ALA A 25 -4.09 2.51 -1.28
CA ALA A 25 -3.32 1.41 -0.70
C ALA A 25 -4.08 0.09 -0.91
N LYS A 26 -3.48 -0.83 -1.67
CA LYS A 26 -3.97 -2.20 -1.87
C LYS A 26 -3.12 -3.16 -1.03
N TYR A 27 -3.75 -4.22 -0.55
CA TYR A 27 -3.06 -5.31 0.16
C TYR A 27 -3.17 -6.56 -0.71
N VAL A 28 -2.05 -7.22 -0.99
CA VAL A 28 -2.00 -8.34 -1.94
C VAL A 28 -1.67 -9.64 -1.21
N GLU A 29 -0.51 -10.22 -1.45
CA GLU A 29 -0.11 -11.51 -0.91
C GLU A 29 0.19 -11.49 0.59
N CYS A 30 -0.20 -12.57 1.28
CA CYS A 30 0.17 -12.79 2.67
C CYS A 30 1.64 -13.22 2.76
N GLN A 31 2.40 -12.63 3.67
CA GLN A 31 3.82 -12.89 3.92
C GLN A 31 4.08 -13.51 5.31
N ARG A 32 3.02 -13.96 6.00
CA ARG A 32 3.17 -14.61 7.31
C ARG A 32 3.81 -15.99 7.13
N ASN A 33 4.84 -16.30 7.92
CA ASN A 33 5.33 -17.66 8.05
C ASN A 33 4.44 -18.43 9.04
N HIS A 34 3.62 -19.35 8.54
CA HIS A 34 2.72 -20.20 9.33
C HIS A 34 3.44 -21.36 10.02
N ALA A 35 4.62 -21.77 9.52
CA ALA A 35 5.42 -22.84 10.10
C ALA A 35 6.49 -22.34 11.08
N ALA A 36 6.54 -21.03 11.37
CA ALA A 36 7.56 -20.44 12.24
C ALA A 36 7.61 -21.09 13.62
N SER A 37 6.45 -21.47 14.18
CA SER A 37 6.36 -22.13 15.49
C SER A 37 6.94 -23.54 15.49
N VAL A 38 6.95 -24.22 14.35
CA VAL A 38 7.48 -25.59 14.18
C VAL A 38 8.94 -25.56 13.69
N GLY A 39 9.54 -24.37 13.52
CA GLY A 39 10.90 -24.20 13.00
C GLY A 39 10.99 -24.34 11.47
N GLY A 40 9.85 -24.32 10.77
CA GLY A 40 9.79 -24.37 9.31
C GLY A 40 9.55 -23.01 8.66
N TYR A 41 9.50 -23.02 7.34
CA TYR A 41 9.07 -21.88 6.53
C TYR A 41 7.97 -22.31 5.56
N ALA A 42 6.75 -21.87 5.83
CA ALA A 42 5.60 -22.10 4.95
C ALA A 42 4.70 -20.87 4.97
N VAL A 43 4.42 -20.31 3.79
CA VAL A 43 3.55 -19.15 3.62
C VAL A 43 2.28 -19.62 2.93
N ASP A 44 1.12 -19.31 3.51
CA ASP A 44 -0.20 -19.75 3.04
C ASP A 44 -0.69 -18.93 1.83
N GLY A 45 0.24 -18.34 1.07
CA GLY A 45 0.09 -17.14 0.23
C GLY A 45 -1.28 -16.94 -0.41
N CYS A 46 -2.09 -16.05 0.17
CA CYS A 46 -3.28 -15.52 -0.51
C CYS A 46 -2.83 -14.74 -1.74
N ARG A 47 -3.62 -14.76 -2.82
CA ARG A 47 -3.31 -13.95 -4.01
C ARG A 47 -3.78 -12.50 -3.88
N GLU A 48 -4.85 -12.29 -3.12
CA GLU A 48 -5.45 -10.98 -2.88
C GLU A 48 -5.93 -10.89 -1.42
N TYR A 49 -5.80 -9.72 -0.80
CA TYR A 49 -6.36 -9.50 0.54
C TYR A 49 -7.88 -9.32 0.45
N MET A 50 -8.61 -10.31 0.94
CA MET A 50 -10.06 -10.22 1.09
C MET A 50 -10.41 -9.95 2.56
N PRO A 51 -10.92 -8.77 2.93
CA PRO A 51 -11.30 -8.48 4.31
C PRO A 51 -12.51 -9.31 4.75
N ALA A 52 -12.43 -9.95 5.91
CA ALA A 52 -13.62 -10.51 6.56
C ALA A 52 -14.48 -9.39 7.16
N THR A 53 -15.81 -9.56 7.12
CA THR A 53 -16.78 -8.54 7.56
C THR A 53 -16.49 -8.06 8.99
N GLY A 54 -16.25 -6.76 9.15
CA GLY A 54 -16.05 -6.14 10.47
C GLY A 54 -14.67 -6.39 11.11
N THR A 55 -13.70 -6.99 10.39
CA THR A 55 -12.35 -7.21 10.91
C THR A 55 -11.27 -6.76 9.92
N LEU A 56 -10.04 -6.59 10.40
CA LEU A 56 -8.87 -6.32 9.57
C LEU A 56 -8.10 -7.60 9.21
N ASN A 57 -8.82 -8.73 9.21
CA ASN A 57 -8.28 -10.05 8.96
C ASN A 57 -8.66 -10.50 7.56
N CYS A 58 -7.75 -11.22 6.92
CA CYS A 58 -8.00 -11.87 5.65
C CYS A 58 -8.99 -13.02 5.84
N ALA A 59 -10.04 -13.07 5.03
CA ALA A 59 -11.02 -14.15 5.03
C ALA A 59 -10.42 -15.50 4.62
N THR A 60 -9.32 -15.51 3.84
CA THR A 60 -8.68 -16.72 3.32
C THR A 60 -7.68 -17.34 4.31
N CYS A 61 -6.72 -16.55 4.82
CA CYS A 61 -5.67 -17.06 5.72
C CYS A 61 -5.83 -16.63 7.20
N GLY A 62 -6.86 -15.86 7.54
CA GLY A 62 -7.09 -15.34 8.89
C GLY A 62 -6.07 -14.30 9.39
N CYS A 63 -5.04 -13.99 8.59
CA CYS A 63 -3.98 -13.08 9.00
C CYS A 63 -4.43 -11.62 8.96
N HIS A 64 -3.91 -10.82 9.87
CA HIS A 64 -4.16 -9.37 9.85
C HIS A 64 -3.59 -8.74 8.56
N ARG A 65 -4.23 -7.68 8.05
CA ARG A 65 -3.80 -6.96 6.81
C ARG A 65 -2.33 -6.53 6.80
N ASN A 66 -1.72 -6.33 7.97
CA ASN A 66 -0.31 -5.95 8.08
C ASN A 66 0.66 -7.07 7.67
N PHE A 67 0.20 -8.33 7.68
CA PHE A 67 0.95 -9.45 7.12
C PHE A 67 0.81 -9.53 5.60
N HIS A 68 -0.05 -8.75 4.99
CA HIS A 68 -0.16 -8.67 3.53
C HIS A 68 0.73 -7.54 3.00
N ARG A 69 1.40 -7.80 1.88
CA ARG A 69 2.22 -6.78 1.22
C ARG A 69 1.34 -5.59 0.84
N ARG A 70 1.75 -4.39 1.26
CA ARG A 70 1.09 -3.14 0.90
C ARG A 70 1.64 -2.65 -0.44
N GLU A 71 0.78 -2.52 -1.42
CA GLU A 71 1.04 -1.81 -2.67
C GLU A 71 0.37 -0.45 -2.61
N VAL A 72 1.07 0.60 -3.05
CA VAL A 72 0.53 1.96 -3.13
C VAL A 72 0.47 2.30 -4.61
N GLU A 73 -0.74 2.39 -5.15
CA GLU A 73 -0.94 2.95 -6.49
C GLU A 73 -1.03 4.46 -6.37
N THR A 74 -0.22 5.13 -7.18
CA THR A 74 -0.27 6.58 -7.36
C THR A 74 -0.98 6.85 -8.67
N ASP A 75 -2.28 7.12 -8.61
CA ASP A 75 -3.00 7.62 -9.78
C ASP A 75 -2.73 9.11 -9.91
N VAL A 76 -2.04 9.47 -10.99
CA VAL A 76 -1.87 10.87 -11.39
C VAL A 76 -3.10 11.24 -12.19
N ASN A 77 -4.13 11.75 -11.53
CA ASN A 77 -5.29 12.29 -12.22
C ASN A 77 -4.91 13.64 -12.85
N SER A 78 -4.41 13.57 -14.08
CA SER A 78 -4.07 14.73 -14.90
C SER A 78 -5.34 15.25 -15.57
N ASP A 79 -6.18 15.95 -14.84
CA ASP A 79 -7.27 16.73 -15.43
C ASP A 79 -6.71 18.02 -16.03
N CYS A 80 -6.37 18.00 -17.33
CA CYS A 80 -6.77 19.05 -18.26
C CYS A 80 -6.59 18.61 -19.71
N THR A 81 -7.65 18.04 -20.27
CA THR A 81 -7.97 18.23 -21.68
C THR A 81 -8.14 19.73 -21.90
N SER A 82 -7.12 20.41 -22.42
CA SER A 82 -7.27 21.76 -22.97
C SER A 82 -8.03 21.68 -24.30
N ALA A 83 -9.28 21.24 -24.26
CA ALA A 83 -10.24 21.55 -25.31
C ALA A 83 -10.80 22.93 -25.00
N SER A 84 -10.18 23.95 -25.59
CA SER A 84 -10.82 25.16 -26.16
C SER A 84 -9.85 26.33 -26.16
N SER A 85 -9.29 26.63 -27.32
CA SER A 85 -9.09 28.01 -27.76
C SER A 85 -9.55 28.10 -29.21
N THR A 86 -10.86 28.23 -29.39
CA THR A 86 -11.42 28.90 -30.57
C THR A 86 -10.94 30.35 -30.51
N THR A 87 -10.12 30.78 -31.46
CA THR A 87 -10.01 32.21 -31.77
C THR A 87 -9.76 32.38 -33.27
N THR A 88 -10.68 33.14 -33.86
CA THR A 88 -10.80 33.74 -35.21
C THR A 88 -9.55 33.86 -36.07
#